data_AF-A0A257JWB3-F1
#
_entry.id   AF-A0A257JWB3-F1
#
_cell.length_a   1.000
_cell.length_b   1.000
_cell.length_c   1.000
_cell.angle_alpha   90.00
_cell.angle_beta   90.00
_cell.angle_gamma   90.00
#
_symmetry.space_group_name_H-M   'P 1'
#
loop_
_entity.id
_entity.type
_entity.pdbx_description
1 polymer ?
#
loop_
_entity_poly.entity_id
_entity_poly.type
_entity_poly.pdbx_seq_one_letter_code
_entity_poly.pdbx_strand_id
1 'polypeptide(L)' 'MYLGLDLGTSELKALLLDDQHRVLATAGQALSVQQTQPLWREQQPAQWWAACEAVLARLAAQPPAAMAQVRAIGLSGQM' A
#
# COMPACT_ATOMS: atom_id res chain seq x y z
N MET A 1 -14.50 9.02 2.65
CA MET A 1 -13.40 8.07 2.86
C MET A 1 -12.27 8.34 1.88
N TYR A 2 -11.03 8.18 2.34
CA TYR A 2 -9.83 8.41 1.54
C TYR A 2 -8.85 7.25 1.68
N LEU A 3 -8.24 6.83 0.58
CA LEU A 3 -7.24 5.77 0.56
C LEU A 3 -5.85 6.38 0.43
N GLY A 4 -4.91 5.98 1.29
CA GLY A 4 -3.49 6.26 1.13
C GLY A 4 -2.74 4.99 0.72
N LEU A 5 -1.86 5.11 -0.27
CA LEU A 5 -0.91 4.07 -0.68
C LEU A 5 0.51 4.62 -0.60
N ASP A 6 1.37 3.94 0.14
CA ASP A 6 2.78 4.29 0.32
C ASP A 6 3.66 3.12 -0.14
N LEU A 7 4.30 3.30 -1.30
CA LEU A 7 5.25 2.34 -1.87
C LEU A 7 6.65 2.56 -1.29
N GLY A 8 6.91 1.98 -0.12
CA GLY A 8 8.23 1.98 0.49
C GLY A 8 9.16 0.92 -0.10
N THR A 9 10.44 0.97 0.29
CA THR A 9 11.46 0.03 -0.21
C THR A 9 11.29 -1.37 0.36
N SER A 10 10.93 -1.49 1.63
CA SER A 10 10.75 -2.78 2.31
C SER A 10 9.31 -3.24 2.39
N GLU A 11 8.34 -2.35 2.13
CA GLU A 11 6.92 -2.62 2.34
C GLU A 11 6.06 -1.64 1.55
N LEU A 12 4.98 -2.14 0.97
CA LEU A 12 3.86 -1.31 0.51
C LEU A 12 2.82 -1.24 1.62
N LYS A 13 2.50 -0.03 2.06
CA LYS A 13 1.50 0.23 3.11
C LYS A 13 0.27 0.88 2.51
N ALA A 14 -0.88 0.56 3.06
CA ALA A 14 -2.14 1.17 2.71
C ALA A 14 -2.91 1.54 3.97
N LEU A 15 -3.66 2.64 3.91
CA LEU A 15 -4.52 3.08 5.00
C LEU A 15 -5.81 3.70 4.47
N LEU A 16 -6.90 3.47 5.21
CA LEU A 16 -8.22 4.03 4.92
C LEU A 16 -8.58 5.08 5.98
N LEU A 17 -8.95 6.28 5.55
CA LEU A 17 -9.34 7.39 6.41
C LEU A 17 -10.83 7.73 6.30
N ASP A 18 -11.42 8.15 7.42
CA ASP A 18 -12.70 8.86 7.46
C ASP A 18 -12.56 10.34 7.08
N ASP A 19 -13.69 11.05 7.09
CA ASP A 19 -13.76 12.46 6.71
C ASP A 19 -13.13 13.41 7.76
N GLN A 20 -12.84 12.89 8.95
CA GLN A 20 -12.10 13.58 10.02
C GLN A 20 -10.65 13.10 10.11
N HIS A 21 -10.16 12.39 9.07
CA HIS A 21 -8.81 11.84 8.95
C HIS A 21 -8.46 10.81 10.04
N ARG A 22 -9.46 10.13 10.62
CA ARG A 22 -9.21 8.98 11.50
C ARG A 22 -8.90 7.75 10.67
N VAL A 23 -7.93 6.97 11.12
CA VAL A 23 -7.56 5.69 10.51
C VAL A 23 -8.64 4.65 10.85
N LEU A 24 -9.34 4.18 9.82
CA LEU A 24 -10.34 3.12 9.93
C LEU A 24 -9.70 1.74 9.80
N ALA A 25 -8.68 1.62 8.96
CA ALA A 25 -7.94 0.38 8.74
C ALA A 25 -6.58 0.65 8.11
N THR A 26 -5.65 -0.29 8.31
CA THR A 26 -4.36 -0.33 7.63
C THR A 26 -4.08 -1.73 7.11
N ALA A 27 -3.26 -1.81 6.06
CA ALA A 27 -2.71 -3.06 5.58
C ALA A 27 -1.27 -2.82 5.10
N GLY A 28 -0.45 -3.85 5.19
CA GLY A 28 0.94 -3.82 4.75
C GLY A 28 1.29 -5.09 4.00
N GLN A 29 2.16 -4.99 3.01
CA GLN A 29 2.74 -6.12 2.30
C GLN A 29 4.24 -5.90 2.13
N ALA A 30 5.03 -6.77 2.74
CA ALA A 30 6.48 -6.74 2.63
C ALA A 30 6.90 -6.90 1.16
N LEU A 31 7.93 -6.14 0.79
CA LEU A 31 8.61 -6.18 -0.50
C LEU A 31 10.03 -6.68 -0.31
N SER A 32 10.54 -7.38 -1.31
CA SER A 32 11.93 -7.83 -1.32
C SER A 32 12.79 -6.88 -2.14
N VAL A 33 14.05 -6.73 -1.72
CA VAL A 33 15.08 -6.04 -2.49
C VAL A 33 16.12 -7.06 -2.90
N GLN A 34 16.42 -7.09 -4.19
CA GLN A 34 17.44 -7.94 -4.76
C GLN A 34 18.79 -7.25 -4.64
N GLN A 35 19.78 -8.02 -4.19
CA GLN A 35 21.17 -7.60 -4.08
C GLN A 35 22.03 -8.65 -4.79
N THR A 36 22.04 -8.60 -6.12
CA THR A 36 22.81 -9.52 -6.97
C THR A 36 24.30 -9.22 -6.96
N GLN A 37 24.68 -7.96 -6.73
CA GLN A 37 26.06 -7.49 -6.63
C GLN A 37 26.25 -6.53 -5.44
N PRO A 38 27.48 -6.32 -4.96
CA PRO A 38 27.79 -5.23 -4.02
C PRO A 38 27.25 -3.90 -4.53
N LEU A 39 26.65 -3.11 -3.63
CA LEU A 39 26.04 -1.79 -3.91
C LEU A 39 24.78 -1.81 -4.80
N TRP A 40 24.35 -2.96 -5.34
CA TRP A 40 23.14 -3.04 -6.16
C TRP A 40 21.91 -3.25 -5.26
N ARG A 41 20.84 -2.52 -5.57
CA ARG A 41 19.54 -2.62 -4.90
C ARG A 41 18.45 -2.52 -5.97
N GLU A 42 17.80 -3.64 -6.23
CA GLU A 42 16.82 -3.75 -7.31
C GLU A 42 15.51 -4.33 -6.78
N GLN A 43 14.40 -3.97 -7.41
CA GLN A 43 13.10 -4.58 -7.16
C GLN A 43 12.43 -4.88 -8.50
N GLN A 44 11.64 -5.96 -8.54
CA GLN A 44 10.81 -6.24 -9.71
C GLN A 44 9.53 -5.41 -9.61
N PRO A 45 9.20 -4.55 -10.60
CA PRO A 45 7.99 -3.72 -10.53
C PRO A 45 6.69 -4.53 -10.42
N ALA A 46 6.67 -5.76 -10.94
CA ALA A 46 5.55 -6.69 -10.76
C ALA A 46 5.28 -7.03 -9.28
N GLN A 47 6.29 -7.02 -8.42
CA GLN A 47 6.11 -7.22 -6.98
C GLN A 47 5.39 -6.03 -6.33
N TRP A 48 5.62 -4.81 -6.80
CA TRP A 48 4.88 -3.63 -6.33
C TRP A 48 3.40 -3.74 -6.67
N TRP A 49 3.08 -4.18 -7.89
CA TRP A 49 1.70 -4.41 -8.31
C TRP A 49 1.02 -5.50 -7.48
N ALA A 50 1.65 -6.67 -7.35
CA ALA A 50 1.11 -7.77 -6.55
C ALA A 50 0.92 -7.37 -5.08
N ALA A 51 1.84 -6.56 -4.53
CA ALA A 51 1.70 -6.04 -3.18
C ALA A 51 0.53 -5.05 -3.04
N CYS A 52 0.33 -4.21 -4.05
CA CYS A 52 -0.81 -3.28 -4.11
C CYS A 52 -2.14 -4.05 -4.10
N GLU A 53 -2.28 -5.07 -4.97
CA GLU A 53 -3.46 -5.93 -4.99
C GLU A 53 -3.69 -6.61 -3.64
N ALA A 54 -2.63 -7.14 -3.01
CA ALA A 54 -2.72 -7.81 -1.73
C ALA A 54 -3.18 -6.88 -0.59
N VAL A 55 -2.65 -5.66 -0.50
CA VAL A 55 -3.08 -4.71 0.55
C VAL A 55 -4.49 -4.18 0.31
N LEU A 56 -4.88 -3.96 -0.95
CA LEU A 56 -6.22 -3.50 -1.29
C LEU A 56 -7.26 -4.58 -0.98
N ALA A 57 -6.95 -5.85 -1.25
CA ALA A 57 -7.81 -6.97 -0.86
C ALA A 57 -7.96 -7.07 0.67
N ARG A 58 -6.88 -6.88 1.43
CA ARG A 58 -6.93 -6.87 2.91
C ARG A 58 -7.75 -5.69 3.45
N LEU A 59 -7.56 -4.49 2.92
CA LEU A 59 -8.36 -3.32 3.32
C LEU A 59 -9.84 -3.47 2.94
N ALA A 60 -10.15 -4.02 1.77
CA ALA A 60 -11.52 -4.25 1.35
C ALA A 60 -12.28 -5.21 2.27
N ALA A 61 -11.58 -6.12 2.96
CA ALA A 61 -12.19 -7.00 3.95
C ALA A 61 -12.54 -6.27 5.26
N GLN A 62 -11.97 -5.09 5.53
CA GLN A 62 -12.06 -4.43 6.85
C GLN A 62 -11.94 -2.89 6.73
N PRO A 63 -13.04 -2.10 6.76
CA PRO A 63 -14.46 -2.42 6.63
C PRO A 63 -14.97 -2.29 5.18
N PRO A 64 -15.68 -3.29 4.61
CA PRO A 64 -16.11 -3.26 3.20
C PRO A 64 -16.96 -2.03 2.84
N ALA A 65 -17.84 -1.63 3.76
CA ALA A 65 -18.71 -0.46 3.57
C ALA A 65 -17.93 0.86 3.50
N ALA A 66 -16.82 0.99 4.24
CA ALA A 66 -15.97 2.17 4.17
C ALA A 66 -15.10 2.16 2.91
N MET A 67 -14.59 0.99 2.52
CA MET A 67 -13.82 0.84 1.27
C MET A 67 -14.67 1.23 0.04
N ALA A 68 -15.94 0.84 0.01
CA ALA A 68 -16.86 1.21 -1.08
C ALA A 68 -17.15 2.72 -1.19
N GLN A 69 -16.81 3.51 -0.15
CA GLN A 69 -17.01 4.96 -0.10
C GLN A 69 -15.72 5.77 -0.38
N VAL A 70 -14.65 5.11 -0.83
CA VAL A 70 -13.40 5.79 -1.21
C VAL A 70 -13.67 6.74 -2.38
N ARG A 71 -13.36 8.02 -2.19
CA ARG A 71 -13.56 9.07 -3.21
C ARG A 71 -12.27 9.66 -3.76
N ALA A 72 -11.14 9.41 -3.11
CA ALA A 72 -9.83 9.83 -3.57
C ALA A 72 -8.75 8.88 -3.08
N ILE A 73 -7.64 8.83 -3.83
CA ILE A 73 -6.46 8.04 -3.55
C ILE A 73 -5.25 8.98 -3.48
N GLY A 74 -4.52 8.95 -2.37
CA GLY A 74 -3.22 9.59 -2.23
C GLY A 74 -2.11 8.58 -2.48
N LEU A 75 -1.12 8.97 -3.29
CA LEU A 75 0.04 8.13 -3.62
C LEU A 75 1.32 8.74 -3.02
N SER A 76 2.09 7.89 -2.35
CA SER A 76 3.45 8.14 -1.87
C SER A 76 4.33 6.99 -2.36
N GLY A 77 5.62 7.26 -2.57
CA GLY A 77 6.57 6.25 -2.98
C GLY A 77 8.00 6.66 -2.70
N GLN A 78 8.88 5.67 -2.61
CA GLN A 78 10.32 5.87 -2.55
C GLN A 78 10.82 6.74 -3.73
N MET A 79 11.79 7.61 -3.44
CA MET A 79 12.50 8.45 -4.42
C MET A 79 13.79 7.80 -4.90
#